data_AF-A0A8T0H4U9-F1
#
_entry.id   AF-A0A8T0H4U9-F1
#
_cell.length_a   1.000
_cell.length_b   1.000
_cell.length_c   1.000
_cell.angle_alpha   90.00
_cell.angle_beta   90.00
_cell.angle_gamma   90.00
#
_symmetry.space_group_name_H-M   'P 1'
#
loop_
_entity.id
_entity.type
_entity.pdbx_description
1 polymer ?
#
loop_
_entity_poly.entity_id
_entity_poly.type
_entity_poly.pdbx_seq_one_letter_code
_entity_poly.pdbx_strand_id
1 'polypeptide(L)'
;MAEVQGSGKASCVSGVQQGLQCRHGSQGINARSKLQFMMANGALVRVLVHTDVTKYLLFKAVDGSFVYKQGKIYKVPSNDVEAVKSTLMGLFEKRRARNFFIFVQSYDEEDSRTHEGMDLRTISTKELFSKYGLDDNTIDFVGHSLALHRDDRFLLEPALDTVKRVKLYAESMARFQGGSPYIYPLYGLGELPQAFARLSAVHGGTYMLGKPDCKVRRVGKVVRAICFMSHPIPNTDDIDSVQIILPQKQLGRRSDMYVFCCSHSHNVAPRGKYIAFVSAEVETDAPEAELEPGLALLGLIDERIIDIYDMYEPVNESSLDNCFISKVFFP
;
A
#
# COMPACT_ATOMS: atom_id res chain seq x y z
N MET A 1 -35.36 41.27 -14.50
CA MET A 1 -35.74 40.38 -13.39
C MET A 1 -34.66 39.32 -13.26
N ALA A 2 -33.97 39.36 -12.12
CA ALA A 2 -33.16 38.35 -11.43
C ALA A 2 -32.29 37.34 -12.21
N GLU A 3 -30.99 37.42 -11.89
CA GLU A 3 -29.97 36.36 -11.92
C GLU A 3 -30.38 35.10 -11.14
N VAL A 4 -29.79 33.93 -11.47
CA VAL A 4 -28.95 33.15 -10.53
C VAL A 4 -27.87 32.41 -11.33
N GLN A 5 -26.62 32.64 -10.94
CA GLN A 5 -25.38 32.02 -11.41
C GLN A 5 -25.21 30.57 -10.90
N GLY A 6 -24.44 29.78 -11.64
CA GLY A 6 -23.97 28.46 -11.21
C GLY A 6 -22.78 27.95 -12.03
N SER A 7 -21.79 28.81 -12.24
CA SER A 7 -20.51 28.46 -12.88
C SER A 7 -19.62 27.67 -11.90
N GLY A 8 -19.65 26.35 -11.95
CA GLY A 8 -18.66 25.48 -11.32
C GLY A 8 -17.53 25.15 -12.29
N LYS A 9 -16.58 26.07 -12.46
CA LYS A 9 -15.39 25.88 -13.28
C LYS A 9 -14.53 24.72 -12.77
N ALA A 10 -14.18 23.78 -13.65
CA ALA A 10 -13.02 22.90 -13.50
C ALA A 10 -11.70 23.70 -13.72
N SER A 11 -11.50 24.81 -13.00
CA SER A 11 -10.37 25.74 -13.22
C SER A 11 -9.26 25.66 -12.16
N CYS A 12 -9.27 24.69 -11.25
CA CYS A 12 -8.16 24.51 -10.30
C CYS A 12 -7.06 23.55 -10.80
N VAL A 13 -7.26 22.86 -11.93
CA VAL A 13 -6.34 21.79 -12.39
C VAL A 13 -5.12 22.34 -13.14
N SER A 14 -5.21 23.52 -13.75
CA SER A 14 -4.14 24.11 -14.57
C SER A 14 -3.14 25.00 -13.80
N GLY A 15 -3.54 25.59 -12.66
CA GLY A 15 -2.69 26.49 -11.89
C GLY A 15 -1.54 25.80 -11.14
N VAL A 16 -1.76 24.56 -10.70
CA VAL A 16 -0.78 23.79 -9.92
C VAL A 16 0.40 23.31 -10.77
N GLN A 17 0.13 22.98 -12.05
CA GLN A 17 1.16 22.59 -13.01
C GLN A 17 2.10 23.76 -13.33
N GLN A 18 1.56 24.97 -13.45
CA GLN A 18 2.35 26.20 -13.63
C GLN A 18 3.15 26.58 -12.38
N GLY A 19 2.63 26.35 -11.17
CA GLY A 19 3.33 26.63 -9.91
C GLY A 19 4.61 25.79 -9.71
N LEU A 20 4.54 24.49 -9.98
CA LEU A 20 5.70 23.58 -9.91
C LEU A 20 6.64 23.70 -11.12
N GLN A 21 6.11 23.92 -12.33
CA GLN A 21 6.92 24.18 -13.54
C GLN A 21 7.81 25.42 -13.39
N CYS A 22 7.36 26.45 -12.67
CA CYS A 22 8.08 27.71 -12.54
C CYS A 22 9.19 27.70 -11.49
N ARG A 23 9.20 26.78 -10.50
CA ARG A 23 10.16 26.86 -9.37
C ARG A 23 11.32 25.86 -9.40
N HIS A 24 11.13 24.65 -9.93
CA HIS A 24 12.17 23.62 -9.94
C HIS A 24 12.11 22.84 -11.26
N GLY A 25 13.09 23.07 -12.15
CA GLY A 25 13.19 22.43 -13.48
C GLY A 25 12.70 20.98 -13.49
N SER A 26 11.53 20.77 -14.10
CA SER A 26 10.63 19.65 -13.81
C SER A 26 10.92 18.36 -14.60
N GLN A 27 12.19 18.02 -14.83
CA GLN A 27 12.55 16.79 -15.57
C GLN A 27 12.81 15.56 -14.68
N GLY A 28 12.59 15.63 -13.36
CA GLY A 28 13.01 14.56 -12.43
C GLY A 28 12.07 14.19 -11.30
N ILE A 29 10.81 14.67 -11.28
CA ILE A 29 9.86 14.39 -10.18
C ILE A 29 8.60 13.72 -10.75
N ASN A 30 8.40 12.43 -10.46
CA ASN A 30 7.18 11.70 -10.84
C ASN A 30 6.23 11.52 -9.64
N ALA A 31 5.82 12.64 -9.03
CA ALA A 31 5.12 12.65 -7.73
C ALA A 31 3.59 12.45 -7.82
N ARG A 32 2.99 12.44 -9.02
CA ARG A 32 1.52 12.49 -9.15
C ARG A 32 0.84 11.13 -9.22
N SER A 33 1.60 10.06 -9.45
CA SER A 33 1.05 8.70 -9.45
C SER A 33 0.74 8.25 -8.02
N LYS A 34 -0.41 7.58 -7.80
CA LYS A 34 -0.69 6.91 -6.52
C LYS A 34 0.46 5.96 -6.22
N LEU A 35 1.30 6.26 -5.23
CA LEU A 35 2.34 5.33 -4.80
C LEU A 35 1.69 4.14 -4.10
N GLN A 36 1.92 2.97 -4.68
CA GLN A 36 1.57 1.68 -4.11
C GLN A 36 2.70 0.71 -4.44
N PHE A 37 3.28 0.11 -3.41
CA PHE A 37 4.27 -0.92 -3.62
C PHE A 37 3.65 -2.22 -4.11
N MET A 38 4.44 -2.98 -4.87
CA MET A 38 4.02 -4.28 -5.34
C MET A 38 4.67 -5.37 -4.51
N MET A 39 3.87 -6.30 -4.02
CA MET A 39 4.38 -7.47 -3.33
C MET A 39 5.14 -8.36 -4.32
N ALA A 40 6.38 -8.72 -3.99
CA ALA A 40 7.32 -9.40 -4.87
C ALA A 40 6.77 -10.68 -5.50
N ASN A 41 6.05 -11.50 -4.73
CA ASN A 41 5.40 -12.73 -5.22
C ASN A 41 3.91 -12.57 -5.56
N GLY A 42 3.42 -11.33 -5.56
CA GLY A 42 2.01 -11.03 -5.80
C GLY A 42 1.55 -11.34 -7.22
N ALA A 43 0.22 -11.43 -7.38
CA ALA A 43 -0.40 -11.74 -8.68
C ALA A 43 -0.01 -10.75 -9.77
N LEU A 44 0.12 -9.46 -9.45
CA LEU A 44 0.53 -8.43 -10.42
C LEU A 44 1.92 -8.74 -11.00
N VAL A 45 2.90 -9.09 -10.18
CA VAL A 45 4.25 -9.45 -10.65
C VAL A 45 4.21 -10.68 -11.55
N ARG A 46 3.37 -11.67 -11.22
CA ARG A 46 3.16 -12.85 -12.08
C ARG A 46 2.58 -12.47 -13.44
N VAL A 47 1.62 -11.55 -13.49
CA VAL A 47 1.08 -11.01 -14.75
C VAL A 47 2.18 -10.29 -15.54
N LEU A 48 2.97 -9.42 -14.89
CA LEU A 48 4.06 -8.70 -15.57
C LEU A 48 5.08 -9.65 -16.22
N VAL A 49 5.41 -10.75 -15.53
CA VAL A 49 6.30 -11.79 -16.07
C VAL A 49 5.61 -12.54 -17.21
N HIS A 50 4.35 -12.95 -17.04
CA HIS A 50 3.61 -13.73 -18.04
C HIS A 50 3.35 -12.96 -19.33
N THR A 51 3.16 -11.64 -19.25
CA THR A 51 2.94 -10.77 -20.42
C THR A 51 4.24 -10.26 -21.05
N ASP A 52 5.41 -10.67 -20.54
CA ASP A 52 6.73 -10.22 -21.01
C ASP A 52 6.95 -8.70 -20.95
N VAL A 53 6.09 -7.94 -20.27
CA VAL A 53 6.19 -6.47 -20.15
C VAL A 53 7.37 -6.05 -19.25
N THR A 54 7.90 -6.97 -18.45
CA THR A 54 9.13 -6.79 -17.65
C THR A 54 10.34 -6.39 -18.50
N LYS A 55 10.35 -6.66 -19.81
CA LYS A 55 11.41 -6.20 -20.74
C LYS A 55 11.50 -4.67 -20.84
N TYR A 56 10.43 -3.96 -20.48
CA TYR A 56 10.35 -2.50 -20.53
C TYR A 56 10.46 -1.85 -19.15
N LEU A 57 10.56 -2.64 -18.08
CA LEU A 57 10.41 -2.16 -16.71
C LEU A 57 11.59 -2.62 -15.86
N LEU A 58 12.17 -1.69 -15.13
CA LEU A 58 13.19 -1.98 -14.13
C LEU A 58 12.58 -1.82 -12.75
N PHE A 59 12.76 -2.81 -11.88
CA PHE A 59 12.27 -2.80 -10.51
C PHE A 59 13.43 -2.75 -9.54
N LYS A 60 13.21 -2.04 -8.43
CA LYS A 60 14.08 -2.07 -7.27
C LYS A 60 13.28 -2.54 -6.05
N ALA A 61 13.92 -3.31 -5.18
CA ALA A 61 13.34 -3.68 -3.90
C ALA A 61 13.23 -2.45 -2.99
N VAL A 62 12.16 -2.39 -2.21
CA VAL A 62 11.97 -1.33 -1.21
C VAL A 62 12.74 -1.70 0.04
N ASP A 63 13.42 -0.73 0.67
CA ASP A 63 14.43 -1.00 1.69
C ASP A 63 13.86 -1.42 3.05
N GLY A 64 12.61 -1.06 3.36
CA GLY A 64 12.02 -1.38 4.66
C GLY A 64 10.49 -1.34 4.74
N SER A 65 9.97 -2.10 5.71
CA SER A 65 8.55 -2.14 6.07
C SER A 65 8.41 -2.03 7.60
N PHE A 66 7.63 -1.05 8.04
CA PHE A 66 7.48 -0.68 9.44
C PHE A 66 6.00 -0.61 9.83
N VAL A 67 5.74 -0.81 11.12
CA VAL A 67 4.43 -0.60 11.74
C VAL A 67 4.54 0.43 12.84
N TYR A 68 3.54 1.30 12.91
CA TYR A 68 3.41 2.29 13.97
C TYR A 68 2.76 1.69 15.22
N LYS A 69 3.35 1.98 16.38
CA LYS A 69 2.84 1.59 17.69
C LYS A 69 3.21 2.66 18.71
N GLN A 70 2.22 3.22 19.39
CA GLN A 70 2.42 4.18 20.50
C GLN A 70 3.40 5.34 20.17
N GLY A 71 3.22 6.02 19.03
CA GLY A 71 4.05 7.17 18.66
C GLY A 71 5.40 6.84 18.02
N LYS A 72 5.73 5.55 17.86
CA LYS A 72 7.00 5.09 17.29
C LYS A 72 6.76 4.10 16.17
N ILE A 73 7.74 3.95 15.30
CA ILE A 73 7.75 2.95 14.23
C ILE A 73 8.70 1.82 14.58
N TYR A 74 8.36 0.61 14.15
CA TYR A 74 9.15 -0.59 14.38
C TYR A 74 9.15 -1.45 13.12
N LYS A 75 10.27 -2.13 12.86
CA LYS A 75 10.36 -3.08 11.75
C LYS A 75 9.39 -4.25 11.96
N VAL A 76 8.63 -4.60 10.92
CA VAL A 76 7.66 -5.70 10.96
C VAL A 76 8.40 -7.04 10.88
N PRO A 77 8.29 -7.92 11.89
CA PRO A 77 8.87 -9.26 11.81
C PRO A 77 8.06 -10.13 10.86
N SER A 78 8.70 -10.75 9.88
CA SER A 78 8.00 -11.56 8.87
C SER A 78 8.30 -13.06 8.90
N ASN A 79 9.19 -13.49 9.79
CA ASN A 79 9.58 -14.88 9.96
C ASN A 79 9.93 -15.19 11.41
N ASP A 80 10.16 -16.47 11.70
CA ASP A 80 10.45 -16.99 13.03
C ASP A 80 11.74 -16.38 13.63
N VAL A 81 12.77 -16.14 12.82
CA VAL A 81 14.06 -15.54 13.24
C VAL A 81 13.90 -14.05 13.59
N GLU A 82 13.12 -13.30 12.82
CA GLU A 82 12.85 -11.89 13.09
C GLU A 82 11.91 -11.71 14.28
N ALA A 83 10.93 -12.62 14.44
CA ALA A 83 10.00 -12.58 15.56
C ALA A 83 10.72 -12.62 16.92
N VAL A 84 11.73 -13.48 17.06
CA VAL A 84 12.50 -13.56 18.32
C VAL A 84 13.40 -12.35 18.56
N LYS A 85 13.84 -11.66 17.50
CA LYS A 85 14.67 -10.44 17.59
C LYS A 85 13.85 -9.16 17.78
N SER A 86 12.58 -9.16 17.37
CA SER A 86 11.71 -7.97 17.35
C SER A 86 11.61 -7.26 18.70
N THR A 87 11.55 -5.93 18.71
CA THR A 87 11.28 -5.15 19.93
C THR A 87 9.79 -4.84 20.13
N LEU A 88 8.92 -5.27 19.19
CA LEU A 88 7.47 -5.03 19.24
C LEU A 88 6.73 -5.85 20.31
N MET A 89 7.33 -6.99 20.70
CA MET A 89 6.73 -8.03 21.51
C MET A 89 7.56 -8.33 22.76
N GLY A 90 6.89 -8.68 23.86
CA GLY A 90 7.53 -9.18 25.07
C GLY A 90 8.11 -10.59 24.89
N LEU A 91 8.97 -11.04 25.82
CA LEU A 91 9.74 -12.29 25.68
C LEU A 91 8.89 -13.54 25.41
N PHE A 92 7.74 -13.66 26.09
CA PHE A 92 6.83 -14.80 25.92
C PHE A 92 6.03 -14.71 24.62
N GLU A 93 5.59 -13.51 24.24
CA GLU A 93 4.84 -13.28 23.00
C GLU A 93 5.68 -13.61 21.77
N LYS A 94 6.98 -13.26 21.79
CA LYS A 94 7.92 -13.64 20.73
C LYS A 94 7.94 -15.14 20.45
N ARG A 95 7.83 -15.98 21.48
CA ARG A 95 7.81 -17.45 21.33
C ARG A 95 6.50 -17.91 20.68
N ARG A 96 5.38 -17.31 21.05
CA ARG A 96 4.06 -17.60 20.45
C ARG A 96 4.01 -17.17 18.99
N ALA A 97 4.41 -15.94 18.68
CA ALA A 97 4.52 -15.43 17.32
C ALA A 97 5.46 -16.27 16.46
N ARG A 98 6.61 -16.70 17.01
CA ARG A 98 7.53 -17.62 16.33
C ARG A 98 6.83 -18.91 15.92
N ASN A 99 6.11 -19.55 16.83
CA ASN A 99 5.40 -20.81 16.55
C ASN A 99 4.29 -20.61 15.49
N PHE A 100 3.57 -19.49 15.58
CA PHE A 100 2.60 -19.12 14.55
C PHE A 100 3.23 -18.95 13.16
N PHE A 101 4.38 -18.27 13.06
CA PHE A 101 5.08 -18.12 11.78
C PHE A 101 5.58 -19.45 11.21
N ILE A 102 6.07 -20.35 12.06
CA ILE A 102 6.46 -21.70 11.64
C ILE A 102 5.25 -22.43 11.05
N PHE A 103 4.10 -22.38 11.73
CA PHE A 103 2.86 -22.96 11.21
C PHE A 103 2.51 -22.38 9.84
N VAL A 104 2.41 -21.06 9.71
CA VAL A 104 2.04 -20.39 8.45
C VAL A 104 2.97 -20.77 7.30
N GLN A 105 4.29 -20.83 7.55
CA GLN A 105 5.27 -21.21 6.53
C GLN A 105 5.10 -22.68 6.11
N SER A 106 4.88 -23.57 7.09
CA SER A 106 4.73 -25.02 6.87
C SER A 106 3.37 -25.42 6.29
N TYR A 107 2.34 -24.56 6.40
CA TYR A 107 0.98 -24.87 5.98
C TYR A 107 0.89 -25.11 4.47
N ASP A 108 0.36 -26.27 4.10
CA ASP A 108 0.08 -26.67 2.73
C ASP A 108 -1.38 -27.13 2.63
N GLU A 109 -2.16 -26.51 1.75
CA GLU A 109 -3.59 -26.82 1.56
C GLU A 109 -3.82 -28.27 1.16
N GLU A 110 -2.88 -28.87 0.41
CA GLU A 110 -3.00 -30.21 -0.13
C GLU A 110 -2.47 -31.29 0.83
N ASP A 111 -1.75 -30.90 1.90
CA ASP A 111 -1.21 -31.82 2.90
C ASP A 111 -1.87 -31.62 4.27
N SER A 112 -2.85 -32.48 4.58
CA SER A 112 -3.59 -32.47 5.84
C SER A 112 -2.71 -32.65 7.09
N ARG A 113 -1.48 -33.16 6.96
CA ARG A 113 -0.55 -33.30 8.10
C ARG A 113 -0.05 -31.94 8.60
N THR A 114 -0.03 -30.93 7.73
CA THR A 114 0.41 -29.57 8.06
C THR A 114 -0.67 -28.73 8.73
N HIS A 115 -1.91 -29.24 8.76
CA HIS A 115 -3.08 -28.48 9.23
C HIS A 115 -3.19 -28.43 10.75
N GLU A 116 -2.40 -29.22 11.48
CA GLU A 116 -2.46 -29.37 12.95
C GLU A 116 -3.90 -29.63 13.47
N GLY A 117 -4.66 -30.43 12.72
CA GLY A 117 -6.05 -30.77 13.06
C GLY A 117 -7.06 -29.64 12.87
N MET A 118 -6.72 -28.56 12.15
CA MET A 118 -7.61 -27.44 11.85
C MET A 118 -8.02 -27.42 10.39
N ASP A 119 -9.25 -27.05 10.10
CA ASP A 119 -9.64 -26.68 8.74
C ASP A 119 -9.73 -25.15 8.62
N LEU A 120 -8.72 -24.54 7.97
CA LEU A 120 -8.65 -23.09 7.80
C LEU A 120 -9.76 -22.50 6.92
N ARG A 121 -10.51 -23.34 6.20
CA ARG A 121 -11.67 -22.91 5.42
C ARG A 121 -12.91 -22.67 6.29
N THR A 122 -12.91 -23.19 7.51
CA THR A 122 -14.05 -23.13 8.42
C THR A 122 -13.75 -22.37 9.70
N ILE A 123 -12.56 -22.55 10.29
CA ILE A 123 -12.20 -21.80 11.50
C ILE A 123 -12.00 -20.31 11.18
N SER A 124 -12.46 -19.46 12.08
CA SER A 124 -12.24 -18.02 11.97
C SER A 124 -10.78 -17.66 12.23
N THR A 125 -10.32 -16.55 11.65
CA THR A 125 -8.98 -16.02 11.93
C THR A 125 -8.77 -15.76 13.43
N LYS A 126 -9.80 -15.30 14.14
CA LYS A 126 -9.77 -15.09 15.59
C LYS A 126 -9.50 -16.37 16.37
N GLU A 127 -10.14 -17.48 16.00
CA GLU A 127 -9.91 -18.78 16.64
C GLU A 127 -8.50 -19.29 16.37
N LEU A 128 -7.99 -19.11 15.14
CA LEU A 128 -6.61 -19.45 14.81
C LEU A 128 -5.61 -18.68 15.70
N PHE A 129 -5.76 -17.36 15.82
CA PHE A 129 -4.89 -16.56 16.68
C PHE A 129 -5.01 -16.93 18.16
N SER A 130 -6.23 -17.24 18.63
CA SER A 130 -6.47 -17.70 20.00
C SER A 130 -5.78 -19.03 20.28
N LYS A 131 -5.72 -19.96 19.31
CA LYS A 131 -5.01 -21.24 19.44
C LYS A 131 -3.51 -21.05 19.67
N TYR A 132 -2.88 -20.10 19.00
CA TYR A 132 -1.47 -19.76 19.23
C TYR A 132 -1.25 -18.83 20.44
N GLY A 133 -2.33 -18.34 21.05
CA GLY A 133 -2.31 -17.45 22.21
C GLY A 133 -1.73 -16.07 21.91
N LEU A 134 -1.89 -15.59 20.67
CA LEU A 134 -1.36 -14.29 20.26
C LEU A 134 -2.10 -13.16 20.98
N ASP A 135 -1.37 -12.15 21.44
CA ASP A 135 -1.98 -10.97 22.05
C ASP A 135 -2.57 -10.00 21.01
N ASP A 136 -3.42 -9.07 21.46
CA ASP A 136 -4.10 -8.12 20.55
C ASP A 136 -3.10 -7.28 19.74
N ASN A 137 -1.95 -6.92 20.31
CA ASN A 137 -0.93 -6.16 19.58
C ASN A 137 -0.32 -7.00 18.44
N THR A 138 -0.14 -8.30 18.68
CA THR A 138 0.43 -9.23 17.72
C THR A 138 -0.57 -9.55 16.62
N ILE A 139 -1.83 -9.73 16.99
CA ILE A 139 -2.95 -9.85 16.05
C ILE A 139 -3.01 -8.62 15.15
N ASP A 140 -2.92 -7.41 15.72
CA ASP A 140 -2.98 -6.16 14.96
C ASP A 140 -1.86 -6.08 13.91
N PHE A 141 -0.58 -6.27 14.28
CA PHE A 141 0.49 -6.14 13.28
C PHE A 141 0.47 -7.31 12.28
N VAL A 142 0.07 -8.52 12.67
CA VAL A 142 -0.06 -9.65 11.74
C VAL A 142 -1.18 -9.41 10.73
N GLY A 143 -2.36 -8.95 11.18
CA GLY A 143 -3.48 -8.66 10.30
C GLY A 143 -3.22 -7.47 9.37
N HIS A 144 -2.80 -6.34 9.94
CA HIS A 144 -2.69 -5.09 9.19
C HIS A 144 -1.37 -4.93 8.47
N SER A 145 -0.26 -5.42 9.03
CA SER A 145 1.09 -5.18 8.47
C SER A 145 1.66 -6.34 7.66
N LEU A 146 1.22 -7.58 7.92
CA LEU A 146 1.64 -8.76 7.15
C LEU A 146 0.55 -9.23 6.18
N ALA A 147 -0.67 -9.42 6.66
CA ALA A 147 -1.78 -9.84 5.80
C ALA A 147 -2.38 -8.68 4.98
N LEU A 148 -2.06 -7.43 5.34
CA LEU A 148 -2.52 -6.21 4.68
C LEU A 148 -4.06 -6.13 4.62
N HIS A 149 -4.71 -6.54 5.71
CA HIS A 149 -6.13 -6.30 5.92
C HIS A 149 -6.35 -4.82 6.25
N ARG A 150 -7.44 -4.26 5.73
CA ARG A 150 -7.75 -2.82 5.86
C ARG A 150 -8.45 -2.47 7.16
N ASP A 151 -9.14 -3.46 7.72
CA ASP A 151 -9.87 -3.35 8.97
C ASP A 151 -10.00 -4.73 9.64
N ASP A 152 -10.46 -4.75 10.89
CA ASP A 152 -10.58 -5.95 11.73
C ASP A 152 -11.64 -6.98 11.30
N ARG A 153 -12.40 -6.77 10.22
CA ARG A 153 -13.44 -7.73 9.80
C ARG A 153 -12.88 -9.12 9.49
N PHE A 154 -11.63 -9.19 9.04
CA PHE A 154 -10.92 -10.44 8.76
C PHE A 154 -10.87 -11.40 9.96
N LEU A 155 -10.97 -10.90 11.19
CA LEU A 155 -11.00 -11.73 12.40
C LEU A 155 -12.20 -12.69 12.44
N LEU A 156 -13.31 -12.30 11.80
CA LEU A 156 -14.54 -13.08 11.73
C LEU A 156 -14.62 -13.95 10.46
N GLU A 157 -13.70 -13.74 9.52
CA GLU A 157 -13.64 -14.49 8.26
C GLU A 157 -12.78 -15.76 8.40
N PRO A 158 -12.93 -16.75 7.49
CA PRO A 158 -12.10 -17.94 7.49
C PRO A 158 -10.61 -17.65 7.44
N ALA A 159 -9.84 -18.38 8.24
CA ALA A 159 -8.42 -18.11 8.45
C ALA A 159 -7.54 -18.35 7.21
N LEU A 160 -8.00 -19.12 6.23
CA LEU A 160 -7.21 -19.51 5.06
C LEU A 160 -6.69 -18.31 4.26
N ASP A 161 -7.53 -17.29 4.02
CA ASP A 161 -7.11 -16.10 3.27
C ASP A 161 -6.00 -15.33 4.02
N THR A 162 -6.18 -15.14 5.33
CA THR A 162 -5.18 -14.50 6.20
C THR A 162 -3.86 -15.28 6.17
N VAL A 163 -3.88 -16.61 6.33
CA VAL A 163 -2.68 -17.45 6.29
C VAL A 163 -1.97 -17.36 4.94
N LYS A 164 -2.71 -17.38 3.82
CA LYS A 164 -2.14 -17.21 2.48
C LYS A 164 -1.48 -15.85 2.31
N ARG A 165 -2.09 -14.77 2.80
CA ARG A 165 -1.53 -13.42 2.72
C ARG A 165 -0.25 -13.27 3.54
N VAL A 166 -0.24 -13.78 4.77
CA VAL A 166 0.97 -13.78 5.62
C VAL A 166 2.07 -14.63 4.98
N LYS A 167 1.74 -15.80 4.43
CA LYS A 167 2.69 -16.65 3.70
C LYS A 167 3.25 -15.93 2.48
N LEU A 168 2.40 -15.29 1.68
CA LEU A 168 2.80 -14.49 0.52
C LEU A 168 3.74 -13.34 0.90
N TYR A 169 3.50 -12.67 2.03
CA TYR A 169 4.41 -11.66 2.56
C TYR A 169 5.78 -12.26 2.88
N ALA A 170 5.82 -13.37 3.64
CA ALA A 170 7.06 -14.03 4.03
C ALA A 170 7.87 -14.55 2.83
N GLU A 171 7.21 -15.16 1.85
CA GLU A 171 7.85 -15.59 0.60
C GLU A 171 8.36 -14.41 -0.23
N SER A 172 7.64 -13.28 -0.23
CA SER A 172 8.05 -12.05 -0.90
C SER A 172 9.28 -11.42 -0.24
N MET A 173 9.34 -11.41 1.09
CA MET A 173 10.53 -11.00 1.86
C MET A 173 11.75 -11.84 1.51
N ALA A 174 11.57 -13.16 1.34
CA ALA A 174 12.67 -14.07 1.03
C ALA A 174 13.19 -13.93 -0.41
N ARG A 175 12.41 -13.34 -1.32
CA ARG A 175 12.76 -13.25 -2.75
C ARG A 175 13.86 -12.24 -3.06
N PHE A 176 13.90 -11.13 -2.33
CA PHE A 176 14.84 -10.04 -2.59
C PHE A 176 15.58 -9.62 -1.32
N GLN A 177 16.87 -9.27 -1.43
CA GLN A 177 17.70 -8.78 -0.32
C GLN A 177 17.38 -7.33 0.10
N GLY A 178 16.11 -6.92 -0.02
CA GLY A 178 15.68 -5.53 0.15
C GLY A 178 15.16 -5.18 1.54
N GLY A 179 15.07 -6.12 2.49
CA GLY A 179 14.56 -5.80 3.83
C GLY A 179 13.06 -5.53 3.93
N SER A 180 12.32 -5.64 2.81
CA SER A 180 10.85 -5.59 2.72
C SER A 180 10.32 -6.58 1.65
N PRO A 181 9.01 -6.92 1.64
CA PRO A 181 8.42 -7.82 0.62
C PRO A 181 8.13 -7.11 -0.69
N TYR A 182 8.52 -5.85 -0.81
CA TYR A 182 8.00 -4.92 -1.79
C TYR A 182 9.03 -4.59 -2.86
N ILE A 183 8.52 -4.38 -4.07
CA ILE A 183 9.26 -3.80 -5.18
C ILE A 183 8.53 -2.58 -5.72
N TYR A 184 9.29 -1.67 -6.33
CA TYR A 184 8.78 -0.48 -6.96
C TYR A 184 9.51 -0.23 -8.29
N PRO A 185 8.80 0.17 -9.36
CA PRO A 185 9.44 0.47 -10.63
C PRO A 185 10.33 1.69 -10.50
N LEU A 186 11.52 1.63 -11.10
CA LEU A 186 12.32 2.82 -11.35
C LEU A 186 11.50 3.80 -12.19
N TYR A 187 11.66 5.10 -11.91
CA TYR A 187 10.89 6.19 -12.52
C TYR A 187 9.41 6.25 -12.13
N GLY A 188 8.95 5.35 -11.26
CA GLY A 188 7.61 5.39 -10.68
C GLY A 188 6.55 4.59 -11.44
N LEU A 189 5.36 4.49 -10.84
CA LEU A 189 4.28 3.64 -11.36
C LEU A 189 3.70 4.12 -12.70
N GLY A 190 4.01 5.35 -13.11
CA GLY A 190 3.66 5.85 -14.44
C GLY A 190 4.22 4.99 -15.58
N GLU A 191 5.27 4.21 -15.34
CA GLU A 191 5.85 3.30 -16.33
C GLU A 191 4.96 2.09 -16.62
N LEU A 192 4.15 1.64 -15.65
CA LEU A 192 3.30 0.46 -15.82
C LEU A 192 2.24 0.67 -16.93
N PRO A 193 1.39 1.73 -16.89
CA PRO A 193 0.46 2.01 -17.98
C PRO A 193 1.15 2.19 -19.33
N GLN A 194 2.31 2.86 -19.36
CA GLN A 194 3.06 3.09 -20.60
C GLN A 194 3.54 1.77 -21.21
N ALA A 195 4.09 0.87 -20.39
CA ALA A 195 4.58 -0.41 -20.84
C ALA A 195 3.46 -1.33 -21.35
N PHE A 196 2.30 -1.35 -20.68
CA PHE A 196 1.13 -2.07 -21.16
C PHE A 196 0.52 -1.45 -22.42
N ALA A 197 0.49 -0.11 -22.53
CA ALA A 197 0.06 0.56 -23.74
C ALA A 197 0.95 0.19 -24.94
N ARG A 198 2.27 0.14 -24.73
CA ARG A 198 3.21 -0.34 -25.73
C ARG A 198 2.97 -1.80 -26.11
N LEU A 199 2.80 -2.68 -25.13
CA LEU A 199 2.52 -4.10 -25.37
C LEU A 199 1.25 -4.26 -26.22
N SER A 200 0.18 -3.54 -25.88
CA SER A 200 -1.05 -3.58 -26.66
C SER A 200 -0.85 -3.10 -28.10
N ALA A 201 -0.10 -2.02 -28.31
CA ALA A 201 0.21 -1.52 -29.65
C ALA A 201 0.99 -2.53 -30.50
N VAL A 202 1.93 -3.28 -29.90
CA VAL A 202 2.65 -4.37 -30.59
C VAL A 202 1.70 -5.46 -31.08
N HIS A 203 0.60 -5.69 -30.36
CA HIS A 203 -0.45 -6.64 -30.74
C HIS A 203 -1.62 -6.01 -31.52
N GLY A 204 -1.44 -4.80 -32.06
CA GLY A 204 -2.44 -4.12 -32.91
C GLY A 204 -3.54 -3.38 -32.15
N GLY A 205 -3.43 -3.26 -30.83
CA GLY A 205 -4.34 -2.46 -30.00
C GLY A 205 -4.05 -0.96 -30.08
N THR A 206 -5.06 -0.14 -29.81
CA THR A 206 -4.94 1.32 -29.74
C THR A 206 -5.45 1.81 -28.39
N TYR A 207 -4.64 2.59 -27.67
CA TYR A 207 -5.04 3.21 -26.40
C TYR A 207 -5.72 4.54 -26.66
N MET A 208 -6.92 4.72 -26.11
CA MET A 208 -7.69 5.95 -26.21
C MET A 208 -7.73 6.64 -24.85
N LEU A 209 -7.29 7.91 -24.80
CA LEU A 209 -7.33 8.74 -23.59
C LEU A 209 -8.54 9.68 -23.63
N GLY A 210 -9.09 10.04 -22.46
CA GLY A 210 -10.13 11.06 -22.34
C GLY A 210 -11.54 10.62 -22.76
N LYS A 211 -11.97 9.41 -22.37
CA LYS A 211 -13.34 8.94 -22.59
C LYS A 211 -14.25 9.36 -21.41
N PRO A 212 -15.23 10.25 -21.62
CA PRO A 212 -15.94 10.93 -20.52
C PRO A 212 -17.06 10.11 -19.85
N ASP A 213 -17.48 8.98 -20.43
CA ASP A 213 -18.64 8.22 -19.92
C ASP A 213 -18.20 6.92 -19.25
N CYS A 214 -18.29 6.88 -17.91
CA CYS A 214 -18.10 5.66 -17.12
C CYS A 214 -19.26 5.52 -16.14
N LYS A 215 -19.92 4.37 -16.14
CA LYS A 215 -21.00 4.03 -15.21
C LYS A 215 -20.42 3.68 -13.85
N VAL A 216 -20.17 4.70 -13.03
CA VAL A 216 -19.58 4.55 -11.69
C VAL A 216 -20.40 5.24 -10.61
N ARG A 217 -20.27 4.74 -9.39
CA ARG A 217 -20.83 5.36 -8.18
C ARG A 217 -19.71 5.63 -7.18
N ARG A 218 -19.81 6.75 -6.47
CA ARG A 218 -18.88 7.09 -5.39
C ARG A 218 -19.10 6.17 -4.19
N VAL A 219 -18.03 5.60 -3.67
CA VAL A 219 -18.03 4.69 -2.50
C VAL A 219 -17.31 5.26 -1.28
N GLY A 220 -16.46 6.27 -1.45
CA GLY A 220 -15.74 6.89 -0.36
C GLY A 220 -14.88 8.06 -0.84
N LYS A 221 -14.04 8.57 0.06
CA LYS A 221 -13.09 9.65 -0.20
C LYS A 221 -11.74 9.28 0.39
N VAL A 222 -10.67 9.72 -0.26
CA VAL A 222 -9.31 9.56 0.20
C VAL A 222 -8.67 10.92 0.32
N VAL A 223 -7.95 11.12 1.42
CA VAL A 223 -7.06 12.27 1.60
C VAL A 223 -5.62 11.79 1.52
N ARG A 224 -4.80 12.54 0.79
CA ARG A 224 -3.38 12.27 0.59
C ARG A 224 -2.58 13.54 0.74
N ALA A 225 -1.51 13.48 1.53
CA ALA A 225 -0.45 14.47 1.51
C ALA A 225 0.77 13.94 0.76
N ILE A 226 1.23 14.69 -0.22
CA ILE A 226 2.50 14.50 -0.93
C ILE A 226 3.50 15.45 -0.29
N CYS A 227 4.54 14.91 0.32
CA CYS A 227 5.53 15.65 1.10
C CYS A 227 6.90 15.52 0.45
N PHE A 228 7.57 16.66 0.23
CA PHE A 228 8.93 16.73 -0.26
C PHE A 228 9.86 16.99 0.93
N MET A 229 10.95 16.22 1.01
CA MET A 229 11.88 16.29 2.14
C MET A 229 13.33 16.24 1.65
N SER A 230 14.24 16.76 2.47
CA SER A 230 15.70 16.75 2.22
C SER A 230 16.45 15.75 3.09
N HIS A 231 15.75 14.82 3.73
CA HIS A 231 16.33 13.83 4.64
C HIS A 231 15.47 12.55 4.63
N PRO A 232 16.04 11.39 5.02
CA PRO A 232 15.26 10.17 5.21
C PRO A 232 14.26 10.34 6.36
N ILE A 233 13.22 9.49 6.39
CA ILE A 233 12.28 9.47 7.51
C ILE A 233 13.03 9.13 8.81
N PRO A 234 12.87 9.88 9.91
CA PRO A 234 13.51 9.55 11.18
C PRO A 234 13.18 8.13 11.69
N ASN A 235 14.14 7.49 12.35
CA ASN A 235 14.02 6.14 12.93
C ASN A 235 13.81 4.99 11.91
N THR A 236 14.26 5.17 10.66
CA THR A 236 14.23 4.12 9.63
C THR A 236 15.61 3.61 9.24
N ASP A 237 16.65 3.90 10.03
CA ASP A 237 18.05 3.58 9.70
C ASP A 237 18.54 4.23 8.39
N ASP A 238 18.06 5.46 8.12
CA ASP A 238 18.42 6.29 6.95
C ASP A 238 18.19 5.63 5.58
N ILE A 239 17.23 4.70 5.51
CA ILE A 239 16.89 4.00 4.27
C ILE A 239 16.22 4.92 3.24
N ASP A 240 16.37 4.55 1.95
CA ASP A 240 15.95 5.37 0.82
C ASP A 240 14.50 5.14 0.39
N SER A 241 13.91 4.00 0.75
CA SER A 241 12.49 3.74 0.53
C SER A 241 11.87 2.91 1.65
N VAL A 242 10.64 3.27 2.00
CA VAL A 242 9.98 2.65 3.15
C VAL A 242 8.47 2.64 3.00
N GLN A 243 7.86 1.56 3.52
CA GLN A 243 6.44 1.51 3.83
C GLN A 243 6.24 1.57 5.35
N ILE A 244 5.32 2.41 5.81
CA ILE A 244 4.90 2.45 7.21
C ILE A 244 3.39 2.30 7.25
N ILE A 245 2.91 1.32 8.00
CA ILE A 245 1.49 1.08 8.23
C ILE A 245 1.15 1.62 9.61
N LEU A 246 0.10 2.43 9.70
CA LEU A 246 -0.45 2.94 10.94
C LEU A 246 -1.82 2.27 11.15
N PRO A 247 -1.87 1.18 11.96
CA PRO A 247 -3.12 0.45 12.18
C PRO A 247 -4.19 1.33 12.81
N GLN A 248 -5.43 1.15 12.37
CA GLN A 248 -6.59 1.95 12.75
C GLN A 248 -6.76 2.09 14.28
N LYS A 249 -6.51 1.01 15.04
CA LYS A 249 -6.63 0.95 16.49
C LYS A 249 -5.63 1.86 17.21
N GLN A 250 -4.44 2.04 16.65
CA GLN A 250 -3.42 2.92 17.21
C GLN A 250 -3.79 4.40 17.04
N LEU A 251 -4.70 4.71 16.13
CA LEU A 251 -5.14 6.06 15.79
C LEU A 251 -6.59 6.35 16.21
N GLY A 252 -7.32 5.37 16.75
CA GLY A 252 -8.75 5.51 17.05
C GLY A 252 -9.62 5.69 15.81
N ARG A 253 -9.23 5.07 14.69
CA ARG A 253 -9.88 5.18 13.37
C ARG A 253 -10.64 3.90 12.98
N ARG A 254 -11.44 3.96 11.91
CA ARG A 254 -12.08 2.79 11.29
C ARG A 254 -11.27 2.18 10.14
N SER A 255 -10.27 2.90 9.65
CA SER A 255 -9.40 2.52 8.55
C SER A 255 -7.94 2.87 8.86
N ASP A 256 -7.03 2.04 8.36
CA ASP A 256 -5.59 2.26 8.47
C ASP A 256 -5.13 3.51 7.71
N MET A 257 -4.00 4.06 8.15
CA MET A 257 -3.27 5.08 7.41
C MET A 257 -1.95 4.50 6.91
N TYR A 258 -1.53 4.92 5.72
CA TYR A 258 -0.33 4.43 5.07
C TYR A 258 0.64 5.57 4.78
N VAL A 259 1.91 5.37 5.11
CA VAL A 259 3.02 6.23 4.69
C VAL A 259 3.91 5.45 3.72
N PHE A 260 4.17 6.03 2.57
CA PHE A 260 5.12 5.51 1.58
C PHE A 260 6.19 6.56 1.35
N CYS A 261 7.46 6.17 1.27
CA CYS A 261 8.53 7.07 0.91
C CYS A 261 9.47 6.42 -0.11
N CYS A 262 9.89 7.22 -1.09
CA CYS A 262 10.92 6.87 -2.06
C CYS A 262 11.84 8.08 -2.28
N SER A 263 13.10 7.81 -2.61
CA SER A 263 14.10 8.84 -2.91
C SER A 263 14.65 8.71 -4.34
N HIS A 264 15.74 9.42 -4.61
CA HIS A 264 16.59 9.23 -5.78
C HIS A 264 16.95 7.78 -6.11
N SER A 265 16.96 6.89 -5.11
CA SER A 265 17.29 5.47 -5.29
C SER A 265 16.33 4.74 -6.24
N HIS A 266 15.11 5.28 -6.44
CA HIS A 266 14.10 4.80 -7.38
C HIS A 266 13.92 5.72 -8.61
N ASN A 267 14.81 6.70 -8.80
CA ASN A 267 14.75 7.70 -9.87
C ASN A 267 13.44 8.51 -9.89
N VAL A 268 12.80 8.70 -8.73
CA VAL A 268 11.57 9.51 -8.60
C VAL A 268 11.82 10.94 -8.08
N ALA A 269 13.03 11.19 -7.58
CA ALA A 269 13.46 12.46 -7.02
C ALA A 269 14.95 12.72 -7.30
N PRO A 270 15.42 13.98 -7.27
CA PRO A 270 16.84 14.31 -7.31
C PRO A 270 17.61 13.73 -6.11
N ARG A 271 18.93 13.58 -6.24
CA ARG A 271 19.80 13.12 -5.15
C ARG A 271 19.66 14.01 -3.90
N GLY A 272 19.53 13.39 -2.73
CA GLY A 272 19.30 14.08 -1.47
C GLY A 272 17.87 14.57 -1.25
N LYS A 273 16.94 14.25 -2.16
CA LYS A 273 15.50 14.53 -2.00
C LYS A 273 14.71 13.23 -1.84
N TYR A 274 13.66 13.35 -1.04
CA TYR A 274 12.72 12.29 -0.70
C TYR A 274 11.31 12.76 -0.99
N ILE A 275 10.46 11.84 -1.44
CA ILE A 275 9.03 12.08 -1.64
C ILE A 275 8.30 11.09 -0.77
N ALA A 276 7.53 11.59 0.19
CA ALA A 276 6.69 10.81 1.06
C ALA A 276 5.20 11.05 0.77
N PHE A 277 4.39 10.02 0.91
CA PHE A 277 2.96 10.04 0.70
C PHE A 277 2.31 9.56 1.98
N VAL A 278 1.47 10.40 2.60
CA VAL A 278 0.63 10.01 3.73
C VAL A 278 -0.80 9.92 3.21
N SER A 279 -1.44 8.76 3.30
CA SER A 279 -2.79 8.55 2.77
C SER A 279 -3.70 7.85 3.78
N ALA A 280 -4.95 8.30 3.86
CA ALA A 280 -6.00 7.72 4.70
C ALA A 280 -7.36 7.82 3.99
N GLU A 281 -8.29 6.92 4.35
CA GLU A 281 -9.70 7.09 3.99
C GLU A 281 -10.32 8.21 4.84
N VAL A 282 -11.12 9.09 4.22
CA VAL A 282 -11.68 10.24 4.94
C VAL A 282 -12.80 9.77 5.86
N GLU A 283 -12.66 10.03 7.16
CA GLU A 283 -13.67 9.64 8.17
C GLU A 283 -14.39 10.83 8.81
N THR A 284 -13.84 12.04 8.66
CA THR A 284 -14.33 13.27 9.28
C THR A 284 -14.50 14.41 8.25
N ASP A 285 -15.08 15.53 8.70
CA ASP A 285 -15.19 16.75 7.88
C ASP A 285 -13.88 17.55 7.78
N ALA A 286 -12.84 17.15 8.53
CA ALA A 286 -11.52 17.78 8.53
C ALA A 286 -10.43 16.81 8.03
N PRO A 287 -10.48 16.39 6.74
CA PRO A 287 -9.62 15.33 6.19
C PRO A 287 -8.13 15.61 6.33
N GLU A 288 -7.70 16.86 6.27
CA GLU A 288 -6.27 17.20 6.39
C GLU A 288 -5.72 16.91 7.79
N ALA A 289 -6.53 17.17 8.82
CA ALA A 289 -6.15 16.94 10.22
C ALA A 289 -6.00 15.44 10.53
N GLU A 290 -6.72 14.58 9.78
CA GLU A 290 -6.61 13.13 9.92
C GLU A 290 -5.21 12.61 9.58
N LEU A 291 -4.44 13.32 8.73
CA LEU A 291 -3.10 12.90 8.31
C LEU A 291 -2.00 13.22 9.33
N GLU A 292 -2.30 13.99 10.38
CA GLU A 292 -1.30 14.50 11.32
C GLU A 292 -0.43 13.38 11.95
N PRO A 293 -0.97 12.24 12.39
CA PRO A 293 -0.14 11.15 12.92
C PRO A 293 0.93 10.64 11.95
N GLY A 294 0.61 10.57 10.65
CA GLY A 294 1.55 10.15 9.62
C GLY A 294 2.54 11.26 9.22
N LEU A 295 2.08 12.51 9.18
CA LEU A 295 2.92 13.68 8.92
C LEU A 295 3.97 13.88 10.02
N ALA A 296 3.60 13.66 11.28
CA ALA A 296 4.50 13.77 12.42
C ALA A 296 5.69 12.81 12.35
N LEU A 297 5.55 11.69 11.63
CA LEU A 297 6.65 10.73 11.41
C LEU A 297 7.70 11.24 10.43
N LEU A 298 7.35 12.17 9.55
CA LEU A 298 8.19 12.57 8.41
C LEU A 298 9.36 13.48 8.80
N GLY A 299 9.34 14.12 9.96
CA GLY A 299 10.32 15.14 10.34
C GLY A 299 10.08 16.48 9.64
N LEU A 300 11.14 17.15 9.17
CA LEU A 300 11.02 18.45 8.51
C LEU A 300 10.55 18.28 7.05
N ILE A 301 9.40 18.86 6.74
CA ILE A 301 8.82 18.83 5.39
C ILE A 301 9.16 20.14 4.68
N ASP A 302 9.85 20.07 3.55
CA ASP A 302 10.21 21.24 2.72
C ASP A 302 8.96 21.86 2.09
N GLU A 303 8.11 21.00 1.53
CA GLU A 303 6.87 21.37 0.84
C GLU A 303 5.86 20.24 0.95
N ARG A 304 4.57 20.57 1.08
CA ARG A 304 3.48 19.59 1.07
C ARG A 304 2.34 20.02 0.16
N ILE A 305 1.75 19.04 -0.51
CA ILE A 305 0.56 19.19 -1.36
C ILE A 305 -0.50 18.22 -0.83
N ILE A 306 -1.70 18.72 -0.58
CA ILE A 306 -2.81 17.89 -0.11
C ILE A 306 -3.82 17.72 -1.23
N ASP A 307 -4.12 16.47 -1.55
CA ASP A 307 -5.11 16.07 -2.52
C ASP A 307 -6.23 15.28 -1.82
N ILE A 308 -7.47 15.67 -2.08
CA ILE A 308 -8.66 14.92 -1.67
C ILE A 308 -9.39 14.49 -2.92
N TYR A 309 -9.67 13.20 -3.05
CA TYR A 309 -10.33 12.65 -4.23
C TYR A 309 -11.34 11.56 -3.87
N ASP A 310 -12.38 11.46 -4.71
CA ASP A 310 -13.44 10.48 -4.56
C ASP A 310 -12.99 9.09 -5.04
N MET A 311 -13.39 8.05 -4.32
CA MET A 311 -13.26 6.66 -4.76
C MET A 311 -14.54 6.20 -5.44
N TYR A 312 -14.40 5.47 -6.53
CA TYR A 312 -15.51 5.01 -7.35
C TYR A 312 -15.48 3.50 -7.55
N GLU A 313 -16.67 2.91 -7.69
CA GLU A 313 -16.86 1.53 -8.11
C GLU A 313 -17.80 1.46 -9.32
N PRO A 314 -17.67 0.42 -10.17
CA PRO A 314 -18.54 0.23 -11.30
C PRO A 314 -19.96 -0.12 -10.85
N VAL A 315 -20.96 0.44 -11.52
CA VAL A 315 -22.39 0.09 -11.31
C VAL A 315 -22.99 -0.64 -12.51
N ASN A 316 -22.18 -0.96 -13.51
CA ASN A 316 -22.65 -1.66 -14.69
C ASN A 316 -22.49 -3.18 -14.55
N GLU A 317 -23.41 -3.91 -15.18
CA GLU A 317 -23.25 -5.34 -15.40
C GLU A 317 -22.43 -5.54 -16.67
N SER A 318 -21.13 -5.86 -16.51
CA SER A 318 -20.18 -5.96 -17.61
C SER A 318 -20.58 -7.00 -18.66
N SER A 319 -21.37 -8.02 -18.28
CA SER A 319 -21.92 -9.03 -19.19
C SER A 319 -23.02 -8.51 -20.11
N LEU A 320 -23.74 -7.45 -19.72
CA LEU A 320 -24.85 -6.90 -20.49
C LEU A 320 -24.42 -5.79 -21.46
N ASP A 321 -23.45 -4.97 -21.06
CA ASP A 321 -23.00 -3.82 -21.86
C ASP A 321 -21.59 -3.95 -22.44
N ASN A 322 -20.91 -5.08 -22.22
CA ASN A 322 -19.53 -5.33 -22.61
C ASN A 322 -18.55 -4.24 -22.14
N CYS A 323 -18.89 -3.53 -21.06
CA CYS A 323 -18.06 -2.49 -20.48
C CYS A 323 -17.39 -3.03 -19.21
N PHE A 324 -16.07 -3.11 -19.17
CA PHE A 324 -15.33 -3.61 -18.01
C PHE A 324 -14.65 -2.44 -17.32
N ILE A 325 -15.27 -1.95 -16.24
CA ILE A 325 -14.77 -0.80 -15.48
C ILE A 325 -14.04 -1.32 -14.24
N SER A 326 -12.79 -0.91 -14.06
CA SER A 326 -11.98 -1.24 -12.89
C SER A 326 -12.41 -0.45 -11.65
N LYS A 327 -12.36 -1.08 -10.47
CA LYS A 327 -12.53 -0.38 -9.19
C LYS A 327 -11.33 0.53 -8.90
N VAL A 328 -11.55 1.66 -8.23
CA VAL A 328 -10.46 2.45 -7.65
C VAL A 328 -9.96 1.72 -6.41
N PHE A 329 -8.71 1.28 -6.42
CA PHE A 329 -8.10 0.66 -5.26
C PHE A 329 -7.63 1.74 -4.28
N PHE A 330 -7.95 1.59 -2.99
CA PHE A 330 -7.12 2.11 -1.88
C PHE A 330 -5.98 1.10 -1.63
N PRO A 331 -4.80 1.50 -1.11
CA PRO A 331 -3.71 0.57 -0.82
C PRO A 331 -4.13 -0.66 -0.03
#